data_AF-A0AAW5CRD5-F1
#
_entry.id   AF-A0AAW5CRD5-F1
#
_cell.length_a   1.000
_cell.length_b   1.000
_cell.length_c   1.000
_cell.angle_alpha   90.00
_cell.angle_beta   90.00
_cell.angle_gamma   90.00
#
_symmetry.space_group_name_H-M   'P 1'
#
loop_
_entity.id
_entity.type
_entity.pdbx_description
1 polymer ?
#
loop_
_entity_poly.entity_id
_entity_poly.type
_entity_poly.pdbx_seq_one_letter_code
_entity_poly.pdbx_strand_id
1 'polypeptide(L)' 'MDNIKVDKYTAALKLIEILLEKGKINQATYTNIVKHTNSHISQAA' A
#
# COMPACT_ATOMS: atom_id res chain seq x y z
N MET A 1 -9.48 -22.82 9.09
CA MET A 1 -9.07 -21.48 8.64
C MET A 1 -7.81 -21.68 7.85
N ASP A 2 -7.92 -21.73 6.52
CA ASP A 2 -6.74 -21.83 5.67
C ASP A 2 -5.80 -20.68 5.96
N ASN A 3 -4.51 -20.97 6.02
CA ASN A 3 -3.46 -19.99 6.23
C ASN A 3 -3.45 -19.04 5.02
N ILE A 4 -4.28 -17.99 5.05
CA ILE A 4 -4.20 -16.88 4.10
C ILE A 4 -2.86 -16.20 4.38
N LYS A 5 -1.81 -16.64 3.69
CA LYS A 5 -0.54 -15.90 3.61
C LYS A 5 -0.82 -14.64 2.79
N VAL A 6 -1.37 -13.63 3.44
CA VAL A 6 -1.38 -12.28 2.86
C VAL A 6 0.07 -11.83 2.81
N ASP A 7 0.58 -11.62 1.60
CA ASP A 7 1.91 -11.07 1.43
C ASP A 7 1.99 -9.69 2.09
N LYS A 8 3.15 -9.36 2.65
CA LYS A 8 3.34 -8.12 3.43
C LYS A 8 3.00 -6.88 2.61
N TYR A 9 3.15 -6.94 1.29
CA TYR A 9 2.89 -5.85 0.38
C TYR A 9 1.38 -5.61 0.23
N THR A 10 0.59 -6.65 -0.02
CA THR A 10 -0.88 -6.58 -0.06
C THR A 10 -1.44 -6.11 1.28
N ALA A 11 -0.87 -6.56 2.40
CA ALA A 11 -1.27 -6.09 3.72
C ALA A 11 -0.99 -4.59 3.91
N ALA A 12 0.17 -4.10 3.47
CA ALA A 12 0.54 -2.69 3.54
C ALA A 12 -0.37 -1.81 2.67
N LEU A 13 -0.66 -2.23 1.43
CA LEU A 13 -1.59 -1.50 0.55
C LEU A 13 -2.98 -1.38 1.16
N LYS A 14 -3.54 -2.48 1.67
CA LYS A 14 -4.85 -2.45 2.35
C LYS A 14 -4.87 -1.54 3.56
N LEU A 15 -3.79 -1.52 4.34
CA LEU A 15 -3.68 -0.62 5.49
C LEU A 15 -3.68 0.85 5.04
N ILE A 16 -2.94 1.19 3.98
CA ILE A 16 -2.86 2.54 3.43
C ILE A 16 -4.24 3.00 2.91
N GLU A 17 -5.00 2.12 2.25
CA GLU A 17 -6.38 2.38 1.82
C GLU A 17 -7.30 2.69 3.02
N ILE A 18 -7.27 1.86 4.07
CA ILE A 18 -8.07 2.08 5.29
C ILE A 18 -7.72 3.41 5.96
N LEU A 19 -6.44 3.78 5.98
CA LEU A 19 -6.00 5.05 6.58
C LEU A 19 -6.51 6.26 5.79
N LEU A 20 -6.60 6.15 4.46
CA LEU A 20 -7.19 7.19 3.60
C LEU A 20 -8.70 7.30 3.84
N GLU A 21 -9.41 6.18 3.84
CA GLU A 21 -10.87 6.15 4.08
C GLU A 21 -11.24 6.72 5.46
N LYS A 22 -10.40 6.50 6.46
CA LYS A 22 -10.57 7.06 7.81
C LYS A 22 -10.13 8.52 7.95
N GLY A 23 -9.64 9.15 6.88
CA GLY A 23 -9.11 10.51 6.89
C GLY A 23 -7.86 10.68 7.76
N LYS A 24 -7.13 9.59 8.07
CA LYS A 24 -5.87 9.63 8.83
C LYS A 24 -4.70 10.05 7.95
N ILE A 25 -4.81 9.83 6.65
CA ILE A 25 -3.93 10.39 5.62
C ILE A 25 -4.80 11.03 4.53
N ASN A 26 -4.19 11.90 3.73
CA ASN A 26 -4.88 12.55 2.61
C ASN A 26 -4.53 11.89 1.26
N GLN A 27 -5.24 12.31 0.20
CA GLN A 27 -5.07 11.78 -1.15
C GLN A 27 -3.64 11.98 -1.69
N ALA A 28 -2.97 13.07 -1.35
CA ALA A 28 -1.61 13.35 -1.78
C ALA A 28 -0.62 12.36 -1.13
N THR A 29 -0.77 12.10 0.17
CA THR A 29 0.01 11.10 0.90
C THR A 29 -0.19 9.70 0.31
N TYR A 30 -1.44 9.29 0.08
CA TYR A 30 -1.76 8.01 -0.58
C TYR A 30 -1.05 7.89 -1.94
N THR A 31 -1.21 8.90 -2.79
CA THR A 31 -0.64 8.91 -4.15
C THR A 31 0.89 8.81 -4.12
N ASN A 32 1.56 9.51 -3.21
CA ASN A 32 3.01 9.46 -3.08
C ASN A 32 3.51 8.09 -2.64
N ILE A 33 2.81 7.43 -1.71
CA ILE A 33 3.16 6.08 -1.25
C ILE A 33 3.00 5.07 -2.39
N VAL A 34 1.85 5.07 -3.08
CA VAL A 34 1.61 4.14 -4.21
C VAL A 34 2.60 4.38 -5.36
N LYS A 35 2.91 5.64 -5.69
CA LYS A 35 3.91 5.97 -6.72
C LYS A 35 5.32 5.50 -6.35
N HIS A 36 5.75 5.71 -5.11
CA HIS A 36 7.07 5.26 -4.64
C HIS A 36 7.20 3.74 -4.71
N THR A 37 6.14 3.03 -4.33
CA THR A 37 6.04 1.58 -4.42
C THR A 37 6.20 1.07 -5.86
N ASN A 38 5.58 1.72 -6.84
CA ASN A 38 5.76 1.36 -8.27
C ASN A 38 7.18 1.67 -8.76
N SER A 39 7.79 2.78 -8.32
CA SER A 39 9.16 3.15 -8.70
C SER A 39 10.21 2.17 -8.17
N HIS A 40 10.01 1.59 -6.98
CA HIS A 40 10.93 0.61 -6.40
C HIS A 40 10.83 -0.76 -7.11
N ILE A 41 9.66 -1.10 -7.69
CA ILE A 41 9.47 -2.34 -8.48
C ILE A 41 10.16 -2.21 -9.85
N SER A 42 10.07 -1.04 -10.50
CA SER A 42 10.70 -0.82 -11.81
C SER A 42 12.23 -0.65 -11.76
N GLN A 43 12.83 -0.47 -10.59
CA GLN A 43 14.29 -0.39 -10.45
C GLN A 43 14.96 -1.74 -10.19
N ALA A 44 14.17 -2.81 -10.02
CA ALA A 44 14.64 -4.18 -9.80
C ALA A 44 14.47 -5.10 -11.03
N ALA A 45 14.15 -4.52 -12.20
CA ALA A 45 14.03 -5.23 -13.48
C ALA A 45 15.21 -4.94 -14.41
#